data_AF-A0A0C2GAN3-F1
#
_entry.id   AF-A0A0C2GAN3-F1
#
_cell.length_a   1.000
_cell.length_b   1.000
_cell.length_c   1.000
_cell.angle_alpha   90.00
_cell.angle_beta   90.00
_cell.angle_gamma   90.00
#
_symmetry.space_group_name_H-M   'P 1'
#
loop_
_entity.id
_entity.type
_entity.pdbx_description
1 polymer ?
#
loop_
_entity_poly.entity_id
_entity_poly.type
_entity_poly.pdbx_seq_one_letter_code
_entity_poly.pdbx_strand_id
1 'polypeptide(L)'
;MEWELQYNVNTKSVYIPVDLYINQSDSIFNTCELILYNHLDPELLEFHYPEYNPKQNCSPYEPITVLKDAKVNVTEKAQGYSCRARCLYNNRDLKYIADSWVKVPSVKIFECDIVETDCDPPTLLGSKESFIHSQIYEKKALPLSLAYLKEELGAVQMEFLNKVGYNTRPNAFPLFF
;
A
#
# COMPACT_ATOMS: atom_id res chain seq x y z
N MET A 1 -21.59 24.11 22.75
CA MET A 1 -21.36 22.88 23.52
C MET A 1 -20.34 22.07 22.75
N GLU A 2 -19.07 22.39 22.99
CA GLU A 2 -17.92 21.62 22.53
C GLU A 2 -17.78 20.42 23.46
N TRP A 3 -17.70 19.23 22.89
CA TRP A 3 -17.26 18.04 23.61
C TRP A 3 -15.81 17.81 23.22
N GLU A 4 -14.88 18.35 24.02
CA GLU A 4 -13.48 17.90 23.98
C GLU A 4 -13.43 16.49 24.57
N LEU A 5 -13.23 15.48 23.72
CA LEU A 5 -12.84 14.15 24.17
C LEU A 5 -11.40 14.23 24.66
N GLN A 6 -11.21 14.37 25.98
CA GLN A 6 -9.91 14.15 26.61
C GLN A 6 -9.55 12.66 26.51
N TYR A 7 -8.81 12.30 25.46
CA TYR A 7 -8.15 11.01 25.35
C TYR A 7 -7.03 10.92 26.39
N ASN A 8 -7.31 10.24 27.51
CA ASN A 8 -6.32 9.94 28.55
C ASN A 8 -5.61 8.63 28.21
N VAL A 9 -4.69 8.67 27.24
CA VAL A 9 -3.85 7.51 26.93
C VAL A 9 -2.84 7.36 28.07
N ASN A 10 -3.09 6.39 28.95
CA ASN A 10 -2.17 6.00 30.02
C ASN A 10 -0.98 5.22 29.41
N THR A 11 -0.16 5.88 28.58
CA THR A 11 1.07 5.30 28.05
C THR A 11 2.07 5.16 29.19
N LYS A 12 2.27 3.94 29.67
CA LYS A 12 3.41 3.65 30.56
C LYS A 12 4.64 3.46 29.69
N SER A 13 5.60 4.38 29.77
CA SER A 13 6.95 4.15 29.28
C SER A 13 7.69 3.22 30.25
N VAL A 14 8.32 2.17 29.72
CA VAL A 14 9.16 1.27 30.50
C VAL A 14 10.59 1.44 30.01
N TYR A 15 11.49 1.81 30.93
CA TYR A 15 12.91 1.88 30.65
C TYR A 15 13.53 0.50 30.84
N ILE A 16 13.89 -0.15 29.73
CA ILE A 16 14.66 -1.39 29.77
C ILE A 16 16.15 -1.00 29.66
N PRO A 17 16.96 -1.22 30.71
CA PRO A 17 18.40 -1.05 30.60
C PRO A 17 18.95 -2.12 29.67
N VAL A 18 19.61 -1.70 28.60
CA VAL A 18 20.37 -2.61 27.74
C VAL A 18 21.82 -2.52 28.17
N ASP A 19 22.39 -3.63 28.63
CA ASP A 19 23.81 -3.71 28.98
C ASP A 19 24.67 -3.67 27.71
N LEU A 20 24.83 -2.46 27.16
CA LEU A 20 25.85 -2.18 26.17
C LEU A 20 27.14 -1.94 26.95
N TYR A 21 28.11 -2.85 26.83
CA TYR A 21 29.48 -2.68 27.36
C TYR A 21 30.19 -1.52 26.64
N ILE A 22 29.73 -0.30 26.89
CA ILE A 22 30.27 0.94 26.37
C ILE A 22 30.64 1.76 27.60
N ASN A 23 31.92 2.09 27.71
CA ASN A 23 32.54 2.82 28.82
C ASN A 23 32.13 4.32 28.82
N GLN A 24 30.84 4.61 28.62
CA GLN A 24 30.32 5.96 28.52
C GLN A 24 29.05 6.05 29.37
N SER A 25 29.13 6.85 30.44
CA SER A 25 28.20 6.80 31.56
C SER A 25 26.79 7.32 31.26
N ASP A 26 26.53 7.93 30.10
CA ASP A 26 25.19 8.33 29.68
C ASP A 26 25.13 8.40 28.15
N SER A 27 24.75 7.29 27.52
CA SER A 27 24.49 7.22 26.08
C SER A 27 22.99 7.15 25.86
N ILE A 28 22.46 7.90 24.89
CA ILE A 28 21.05 7.81 24.44
C ILE A 28 20.66 6.40 23.95
N PHE A 29 21.64 5.52 23.77
CA PHE A 29 21.46 4.12 23.40
C PHE A 29 21.32 3.17 24.62
N ASN A 30 21.50 3.66 25.85
CA ASN A 30 21.40 2.84 27.08
C ASN A 30 19.93 2.58 27.49
N THR A 31 18.98 3.35 26.96
CA THR A 31 17.55 3.22 27.25
C THR A 31 16.74 3.21 25.96
N CYS A 32 15.87 2.22 25.79
CA CYS A 32 14.87 2.21 24.72
C CYS A 32 13.51 2.62 25.31
N GLU A 33 12.99 3.78 24.91
CA GLU A 33 11.62 4.20 25.24
C GLU A 33 10.64 3.47 24.35
N LEU A 34 10.28 2.24 24.73
CA LEU A 34 9.25 1.48 24.03
C LEU A 34 7.88 1.95 24.51
N ILE A 35 7.02 2.29 23.56
CA ILE A 35 5.58 2.46 23.83
C ILE A 35 5.05 1.08 24.24
N LEU A 36 4.73 0.93 25.52
CA LEU A 36 4.07 -0.29 25.99
C LEU A 36 2.57 -0.16 25.70
N TYR A 37 2.14 -0.74 24.59
CA TYR A 37 0.72 -0.83 24.28
C TYR A 37 0.03 -1.73 25.32
N ASN A 38 -1.04 -1.23 25.94
CA ASN A 38 -1.89 -2.04 26.77
C ASN A 38 -2.70 -2.98 25.87
N HIS A 39 -2.28 -4.24 25.76
CA HIS A 39 -3.00 -5.24 24.99
C HIS A 39 -4.40 -5.55 25.56
N LEU A 40 -4.70 -5.15 26.80
CA LEU A 40 -6.03 -5.24 27.42
C LEU A 40 -6.70 -3.86 27.50
N ASP A 41 -6.37 -2.95 26.59
CA ASP A 41 -7.07 -1.68 26.50
C ASP A 41 -8.56 -1.93 26.21
N PRO A 42 -9.50 -1.30 26.95
CA PRO A 42 -10.93 -1.47 26.71
C PRO A 42 -11.36 -1.28 25.25
N GLU A 43 -10.70 -0.40 24.50
CA GLU A 43 -10.98 -0.18 23.08
C GLU A 43 -10.59 -1.38 22.20
N LEU A 44 -9.63 -2.20 22.65
CA LEU A 44 -9.12 -3.36 21.93
C LEU A 44 -9.77 -4.68 22.35
N LEU A 45 -10.34 -4.73 23.56
CA LEU A 45 -10.91 -5.95 24.13
C LEU A 45 -11.98 -6.57 23.23
N GLU A 46 -12.81 -5.75 22.57
CA GLU A 46 -13.85 -6.24 21.66
C GLU A 46 -13.27 -7.07 20.51
N PHE A 47 -12.12 -6.68 19.97
CA PHE A 47 -11.44 -7.38 18.87
C PHE A 47 -10.81 -8.71 19.29
N HIS A 48 -10.70 -8.99 20.59
CA HIS A 48 -10.20 -10.28 21.10
C HIS A 48 -11.29 -11.37 21.14
N TYR A 49 -12.56 -10.99 21.06
CA TYR A 49 -13.67 -11.94 21.07
C TYR A 49 -13.90 -12.51 19.67
N PRO A 50 -13.84 -13.85 19.48
CA PRO A 50 -14.01 -14.47 18.17
C PRO A 50 -15.35 -14.17 17.47
N GLU A 51 -16.38 -13.82 18.26
CA GLU A 51 -17.72 -13.52 17.77
C GLU A 51 -17.88 -12.05 17.33
N TYR A 52 -16.95 -11.18 17.71
CA TYR A 52 -17.00 -9.78 17.32
C TYR A 52 -16.50 -9.60 15.89
N ASN A 53 -17.40 -9.20 15.00
CA ASN A 53 -17.07 -8.85 13.63
C ASN A 53 -17.03 -7.32 13.47
N PRO A 54 -15.85 -6.69 13.41
CA PRO A 54 -15.75 -5.24 13.25
C PRO A 54 -16.30 -4.73 11.92
N LYS A 55 -16.59 -5.64 10.96
CA LYS A 55 -17.15 -5.31 9.65
C LYS A 55 -18.68 -5.49 9.58
N GLN A 56 -19.34 -5.89 10.67
CA GLN A 56 -20.76 -6.26 10.63
C GLN A 56 -21.68 -5.13 10.13
N ASN A 57 -21.35 -3.87 10.43
CA ASN A 57 -22.13 -2.69 10.03
C ASN A 57 -21.39 -1.81 9.01
N CYS A 58 -20.34 -2.33 8.37
CA CYS A 58 -19.56 -1.57 7.40
C CYS A 58 -20.08 -1.83 5.98
N SER A 59 -20.42 -0.76 5.25
CA SER A 59 -20.56 -0.85 3.79
C SER A 59 -19.18 -0.72 3.15
N PRO A 60 -18.78 -1.64 2.25
CA PRO A 60 -17.56 -1.48 1.46
C PRO A 60 -17.57 -0.14 0.73
N TYR A 61 -16.46 0.60 0.82
CA TYR A 61 -16.30 1.82 0.04
C TYR A 61 -16.14 1.45 -1.44
N GLU A 62 -16.94 2.09 -2.30
CA GLU A 62 -16.89 1.92 -3.75
C GLU A 62 -16.32 3.19 -4.38
N PRO A 63 -15.15 3.13 -5.03
CA PRO A 63 -14.52 4.29 -5.63
C PRO A 63 -15.34 4.83 -6.80
N ILE A 64 -15.30 6.15 -6.99
CA ILE A 64 -16.02 6.81 -8.08
C ILE A 64 -15.28 6.73 -9.43
N THR A 65 -14.02 6.27 -9.43
CA THR A 65 -13.19 6.00 -10.61
C THR A 65 -12.95 4.49 -10.74
N VAL A 66 -12.75 4.01 -11.97
CA VAL A 66 -12.48 2.59 -12.26
C VAL A 66 -11.32 2.50 -13.24
N LEU A 67 -10.31 1.69 -12.90
CA LEU A 67 -9.23 1.32 -13.82
C LEU A 67 -9.59 0.01 -14.53
N LYS A 68 -9.72 0.05 -15.86
CA LYS A 68 -9.96 -1.13 -16.69
C LYS A 68 -9.13 -1.05 -17.97
N ASP A 69 -8.44 -2.12 -18.31
CA ASP A 69 -7.58 -2.20 -19.50
C ASP A 69 -6.58 -1.03 -19.55
N ALA A 70 -5.94 -0.73 -18.41
CA ALA A 70 -5.03 0.40 -18.22
C ALA A 70 -5.62 1.79 -18.52
N LYS A 71 -6.95 1.93 -18.53
CA LYS A 71 -7.66 3.21 -18.72
C LYS A 71 -8.51 3.53 -17.51
N VAL A 72 -8.49 4.80 -17.13
CA VAL A 72 -9.30 5.31 -16.02
C VAL A 72 -10.62 5.85 -16.57
N ASN A 73 -11.71 5.22 -16.14
CA ASN A 73 -13.07 5.65 -16.36
C ASN A 73 -13.68 6.20 -15.06
N VAL A 74 -14.78 6.93 -15.20
CA VAL A 74 -15.56 7.46 -14.08
C VAL A 74 -16.90 6.74 -14.01
N THR A 75 -17.38 6.49 -12.80
CA THR A 75 -18.69 5.88 -12.55
C THR A 75 -19.80 6.92 -12.56
N GLU A 76 -21.06 6.49 -12.55
CA GLU A 76 -22.22 7.38 -12.46
C GLU A 76 -22.22 8.23 -11.17
N LYS A 77 -21.64 7.71 -10.08
CA LYS A 77 -21.48 8.44 -8.81
C LYS A 77 -20.55 9.65 -8.93
N ALA A 78 -19.69 9.70 -9.95
CA ALA A 78 -18.81 10.82 -10.23
C ALA A 78 -19.50 11.96 -11.00
N GLN A 79 -20.83 11.96 -11.14
CA GLN A 79 -21.54 13.01 -11.88
C GLN A 79 -21.24 14.40 -11.31
N GLY A 80 -20.67 15.26 -12.16
CA GLY A 80 -20.27 16.63 -11.78
C GLY A 80 -18.87 16.74 -11.17
N TYR A 81 -18.20 15.64 -10.83
CA TYR A 81 -16.82 15.69 -10.36
C TYR A 81 -15.85 15.99 -11.49
N SER A 82 -14.82 16.77 -11.18
CA SER A 82 -13.68 17.00 -12.07
C SER A 82 -12.52 16.10 -11.65
N CYS A 83 -12.36 14.98 -12.36
CA CYS A 83 -11.36 13.97 -12.05
C CYS A 83 -10.09 14.10 -12.90
N ARG A 84 -8.96 13.74 -12.27
CA ARG A 84 -7.65 13.60 -12.90
C ARG A 84 -6.94 12.35 -12.40
N ALA A 85 -6.02 11.82 -13.19
CA ALA A 85 -5.25 10.63 -12.87
C ALA A 85 -3.78 10.76 -13.30
N ARG A 86 -2.89 10.04 -12.62
CA ARG A 86 -1.45 9.96 -12.95
C ARG A 86 -0.84 8.65 -12.48
N CYS A 87 0.30 8.30 -13.06
CA CYS A 87 1.11 7.17 -12.60
C CYS A 87 1.97 7.55 -11.39
N LEU A 88 2.11 6.61 -10.47
CA LEU A 88 3.07 6.66 -9.37
C LEU A 88 4.12 5.56 -9.56
N TYR A 89 5.39 5.94 -9.43
CA TYR A 89 6.52 5.04 -9.50
C TYR A 89 7.29 5.07 -8.18
N ASN A 90 7.71 3.90 -7.73
CA ASN A 90 8.62 3.81 -6.60
C ASN A 90 9.99 4.40 -6.99
N ASN A 91 10.55 5.24 -6.13
CA ASN A 91 11.92 5.72 -6.21
C ASN A 91 12.75 5.22 -5.02
N ARG A 92 12.19 5.29 -3.80
CA ARG A 92 12.75 4.75 -2.54
C ARG A 92 11.62 4.37 -1.58
N ASP A 93 11.96 3.69 -0.49
CA ASP A 93 11.01 3.26 0.55
C ASP A 93 10.03 4.36 1.02
N LEU A 94 10.52 5.59 1.16
CA LEU A 94 9.73 6.74 1.61
C LEU A 94 9.47 7.78 0.51
N LYS A 95 9.81 7.49 -0.76
CA LYS A 95 9.71 8.46 -1.86
C LYS A 95 9.16 7.83 -3.13
N TYR A 96 8.23 8.53 -3.77
CA TYR A 96 7.71 8.19 -5.08
C TYR A 96 8.02 9.29 -6.11
N ILE A 97 8.02 8.91 -7.38
CA ILE A 97 7.99 9.81 -8.52
C ILE A 97 6.58 9.75 -9.10
N ALA A 98 6.01 10.88 -9.47
CA ALA A 98 4.66 10.97 -10.02
C ALA A 98 4.67 11.67 -11.37
N ASP A 99 3.90 11.14 -12.30
CA ASP A 99 3.68 11.78 -13.60
C ASP A 99 2.79 13.03 -13.48
N SER A 100 2.76 13.83 -14.55
CA SER A 100 1.81 14.93 -14.68
C SER A 100 0.36 14.43 -14.68
N TRP A 101 -0.51 15.17 -14.01
CA TRP A 101 -1.94 14.91 -13.97
C TRP A 101 -2.59 14.96 -15.36
N VAL A 102 -3.47 14.01 -15.62
CA VAL A 102 -4.28 13.93 -16.85
C VAL A 102 -5.75 13.91 -16.49
N LYS A 103 -6.55 14.78 -17.11
CA LYS A 103 -8.00 14.83 -16.89
C LYS A 103 -8.64 13.52 -17.36
N VAL A 104 -9.53 12.93 -16.56
CA VAL A 104 -10.23 11.68 -16.87
C VAL A 104 -11.75 11.88 -16.83
N PRO A 105 -12.54 11.13 -17.62
CA PRO A 105 -12.15 10.04 -18.51
C PRO A 105 -11.33 10.51 -19.73
N SER A 106 -10.35 9.71 -20.14
CA SER A 106 -9.52 10.00 -21.32
C SER A 106 -9.17 8.75 -22.09
N VAL A 107 -8.71 8.91 -23.32
CA VAL A 107 -8.18 7.81 -24.14
C VAL A 107 -6.76 7.39 -23.74
N LYS A 108 -6.12 8.11 -22.79
CA LYS A 108 -4.76 7.81 -22.35
C LYS A 108 -4.71 6.44 -21.66
N ILE A 109 -3.70 5.67 -22.03
CA ILE A 109 -3.34 4.42 -21.38
C ILE A 109 -2.29 4.74 -20.31
N PHE A 110 -2.52 4.28 -19.09
CA PHE A 110 -1.60 4.43 -17.97
C PHE A 110 -0.69 3.20 -17.90
N GLU A 111 0.52 3.35 -18.43
CA GLU A 111 1.53 2.29 -18.56
C GLU A 111 2.32 2.08 -17.24
N CYS A 112 1.61 1.85 -16.15
CA CYS A 112 2.18 1.73 -14.80
C CYS A 112 1.30 0.89 -13.88
N ASP A 113 1.90 0.38 -12.80
CA ASP A 113 1.21 -0.51 -11.86
C ASP A 113 0.28 0.25 -10.90
N ILE A 114 0.70 1.45 -10.48
CA ILE A 114 -0.03 2.25 -9.49
C ILE A 114 -0.53 3.53 -10.15
N VAL A 115 -1.86 3.68 -10.22
CA VAL A 115 -2.54 4.85 -10.79
C VAL A 115 -3.28 5.59 -9.68
N GLU A 116 -2.84 6.81 -9.40
CA GLU A 116 -3.53 7.71 -8.48
C GLU A 116 -4.61 8.48 -9.23
N THR A 117 -5.79 8.56 -8.62
CA THR A 117 -6.91 9.39 -9.09
C THR A 117 -7.28 10.41 -8.03
N ASP A 118 -7.66 11.59 -8.51
CA ASP A 118 -8.00 12.74 -7.68
C ASP A 118 -9.20 13.45 -8.32
N CYS A 119 -10.30 13.57 -7.58
CA CYS A 119 -11.57 14.07 -8.06
C CYS A 119 -12.04 15.24 -7.18
N ASP A 120 -12.10 16.41 -7.79
CA ASP A 120 -12.62 17.60 -7.13
C ASP A 120 -14.15 17.62 -7.21
N PRO A 121 -14.85 17.95 -6.11
CA PRO A 121 -16.31 17.94 -6.06
C PRO A 121 -16.91 19.07 -6.88
N PRO A 122 -18.15 18.92 -7.38
CA PRO A 122 -18.87 19.97 -8.12
C PRO A 122 -19.19 21.20 -7.28
N THR A 123 -19.19 21.09 -5.95
CA THR A 123 -19.61 22.14 -5.01
C THR A 123 -18.56 22.31 -3.93
N LEU A 124 -18.40 23.53 -3.42
CA LEU A 124 -17.42 23.86 -2.37
C LEU A 124 -17.65 23.14 -1.02
N LEU A 125 -18.85 22.59 -0.79
CA LEU A 125 -19.16 21.75 0.38
C LEU A 125 -18.94 20.24 0.14
N GLY A 126 -18.57 19.84 -1.07
CA GLY A 126 -18.33 18.44 -1.37
C GLY A 126 -17.01 17.94 -0.82
N SER A 127 -16.93 16.63 -0.58
CA SER A 127 -15.70 15.98 -0.21
C SER A 127 -14.83 15.73 -1.45
N LYS A 128 -13.54 15.95 -1.29
CA LYS A 128 -12.55 15.58 -2.29
C LYS A 128 -12.35 14.07 -2.25
N GLU A 129 -12.37 13.43 -3.42
CA GLU A 129 -12.26 11.98 -3.56
C GLU A 129 -10.90 11.63 -4.17
N SER A 130 -10.07 10.90 -3.44
CA SER A 130 -8.77 10.42 -3.93
C SER A 130 -8.68 8.92 -3.74
N PHE A 131 -8.23 8.22 -4.79
CA PHE A 131 -8.16 6.77 -4.78
C PHE A 131 -6.98 6.26 -5.59
N ILE A 132 -6.36 5.18 -5.11
CA ILE A 132 -5.24 4.51 -5.77
C ILE A 132 -5.74 3.20 -6.37
N HIS A 133 -5.62 3.09 -7.68
CA HIS A 133 -5.84 1.85 -8.41
C HIS A 133 -4.53 1.10 -8.58
N SER A 134 -4.57 -0.21 -8.43
CA SER A 134 -3.47 -1.12 -8.73
C SER A 134 -3.80 -1.98 -9.93
N GLN A 135 -2.83 -2.15 -10.82
CA GLN A 135 -2.83 -3.12 -11.91
C GLN A 135 -1.42 -3.69 -12.05
N ILE A 136 -1.27 -4.76 -12.84
CA ILE A 136 0.03 -5.23 -13.30
C ILE A 136 0.16 -4.78 -14.75
N TYR A 137 1.02 -3.78 -15.00
CA TYR A 137 1.32 -3.34 -16.35
C TYR A 137 2.66 -3.94 -16.78
N GLU A 138 2.60 -5.03 -17.56
CA GLU A 138 3.79 -5.75 -17.97
C GLU A 138 4.75 -4.84 -18.75
N LYS A 139 5.94 -4.63 -18.19
CA LYS A 139 7.02 -3.96 -18.90
C LYS A 139 7.44 -4.84 -20.08
N LYS A 140 7.58 -4.23 -21.26
CA LYS A 140 8.04 -4.89 -22.50
C LYS A 140 9.38 -5.64 -22.35
N ALA A 141 10.16 -5.33 -21.32
CA ALA A 141 11.42 -6.01 -21.01
C ALA A 141 11.22 -7.45 -20.51
N LEU A 142 10.10 -7.78 -19.84
CA LEU A 142 9.91 -9.11 -19.27
C LEU A 142 9.79 -10.19 -20.35
N PRO A 143 8.98 -10.04 -21.42
CA PRO A 143 8.99 -10.98 -22.54
C PRO A 143 10.38 -11.16 -23.17
N LEU A 144 11.15 -10.06 -23.31
CA LEU A 144 12.52 -10.10 -23.83
C LEU A 144 13.47 -10.85 -22.89
N SER A 145 13.38 -10.61 -21.58
CA SER A 145 14.17 -11.31 -20.57
C SER A 145 13.81 -12.79 -20.52
N LEU A 146 12.53 -13.15 -20.58
CA LEU A 146 12.09 -14.54 -20.63
C LEU A 146 12.55 -15.24 -21.91
N ALA A 147 12.49 -14.57 -23.05
CA ALA A 147 13.02 -15.08 -24.32
C ALA A 147 14.52 -15.35 -24.21
N TYR A 148 15.31 -14.36 -23.77
CA TYR A 148 16.75 -14.50 -23.56
C TYR A 148 17.11 -15.65 -22.60
N LEU A 149 16.42 -15.73 -21.45
CA LEU A 149 16.65 -16.79 -20.47
C LEU A 149 16.37 -18.17 -21.05
N LYS A 150 15.28 -18.34 -21.82
CA LYS A 150 14.92 -19.63 -22.41
C LYS A 150 15.82 -20.01 -23.59
N GLU A 151 16.09 -19.06 -24.49
CA GLU A 151 16.75 -19.31 -25.77
C GLU A 151 18.28 -19.35 -25.63
N GLU A 152 18.87 -18.42 -24.88
CA GLU A 152 20.33 -18.32 -24.76
C GLU A 152 20.87 -19.08 -23.54
N LEU A 153 20.10 -19.14 -22.46
CA LEU A 153 20.53 -19.77 -21.20
C LEU A 153 19.85 -21.12 -20.92
N GLY A 154 18.95 -21.57 -21.79
CA GLY A 154 18.24 -22.85 -21.63
C GLY A 154 17.38 -22.92 -20.37
N ALA A 155 16.91 -21.78 -19.85
CA ALA A 155 16.13 -21.73 -18.62
C ALA A 155 14.76 -22.38 -18.80
N VAL A 156 14.31 -23.08 -17.75
CA VAL A 156 12.98 -23.67 -17.68
C VAL A 156 12.06 -22.73 -16.90
N GLN A 157 11.05 -22.17 -17.57
CA GLN A 157 10.02 -21.40 -16.89
C GLN A 157 9.02 -22.35 -16.21
N MET A 158 8.82 -22.16 -14.91
CA MET A 158 7.75 -22.79 -14.15
C MET A 158 6.70 -21.71 -13.80
N GLU A 159 5.46 -21.90 -14.24
CA GLU A 159 4.38 -20.91 -13.98
C GLU A 159 4.01 -20.81 -12.50
N PHE A 160 4.18 -21.90 -11.74
CA PHE A 160 3.88 -21.96 -10.32
C PHE A 160 5.10 -22.44 -9.53
N LEU A 161 5.36 -21.80 -8.39
CA LEU A 161 6.42 -22.22 -7.47
C LEU A 161 6.02 -23.55 -6.80
N ASN A 162 6.62 -24.65 -7.26
CA ASN A 162 6.44 -25.98 -6.68
C ASN A 162 7.67 -26.40 -5.86
N LYS A 163 7.59 -27.57 -5.18
CA LYS A 163 8.72 -28.11 -4.39
C LYS A 163 10.01 -28.27 -5.21
N VAL A 164 9.89 -28.57 -6.50
CA VAL A 164 11.04 -28.70 -7.40
C VAL A 164 11.69 -27.33 -7.57
N GLY A 165 10.93 -26.31 -7.98
CA GLY A 165 11.41 -24.93 -8.11
C GLY A 165 11.97 -24.34 -6.83
N TYR A 166 11.38 -24.65 -5.66
CA TYR A 166 11.90 -24.23 -4.36
C TYR A 166 13.29 -24.84 -4.06
N ASN A 167 13.50 -26.10 -4.44
CA ASN A 167 14.75 -26.83 -4.23
C ASN A 167 15.83 -26.53 -5.30
N THR A 168 15.50 -25.85 -6.40
CA THR A 168 16.44 -25.51 -7.48
C THR A 168 17.41 -24.37 -7.11
N ARG A 169 17.33 -23.81 -5.90
CA ARG A 169 18.31 -22.80 -5.43
C ARG A 169 19.72 -23.42 -5.41
N PRO A 170 20.76 -22.72 -5.93
CA PRO A 170 20.81 -21.31 -6.34
C PRO A 170 20.49 -21.01 -7.82
N ASN A 171 20.16 -22.00 -8.64
CA ASN A 171 20.04 -21.85 -10.10
C ASN A 171 18.65 -21.38 -10.58
N ALA A 172 17.82 -20.89 -9.67
CA ALA A 172 16.47 -20.41 -9.97
C ALA A 172 16.23 -19.04 -9.31
N PHE A 173 15.64 -18.13 -10.06
CA PHE A 173 15.16 -16.83 -9.58
C PHE A 173 13.63 -16.82 -9.62
N PRO A 174 12.94 -16.61 -8.49
CA PRO A 174 11.49 -16.45 -8.51
C PRO A 174 11.14 -15.06 -9.03
N LEU A 175 10.29 -15.01 -10.05
CA LEU A 175 9.65 -13.78 -10.52
C LEU A 175 8.26 -13.72 -9.90
N PHE A 176 8.02 -12.73 -9.05
CA PHE A 176 6.71 -12.44 -8.50
C PHE A 176 6.13 -11.26 -9.28
N PHE A 177 4.93 -11.45 -9.82
CA PHE A 177 4.13 -10.45 -10.53
C PHE A 177 2.78 -10.34 -9.83
#